data_AF-A0A7U9WWL0-F1
#
_entry.id   AF-A0A7U9WWL0-F1
#
_cell.length_a   1.000
_cell.length_b   1.000
_cell.length_c   1.000
_cell.angle_alpha   90.00
_cell.angle_beta   90.00
_cell.angle_gamma   90.00
#
_symmetry.space_group_name_H-M   'P 1'
#
loop_
_entity.id
_entity.type
_entity.pdbx_description
1 polymer ?
#
loop_
_entity_poly.entity_id
_entity_poly.type
_entity_poly.pdbx_seq_one_letter_code
_entity_poly.pdbx_strand_id
1 'polypeptide(L)'
;MENLDREEILEVIPDSEAARDPVIERPYTLRRLKDGDLFPLLKILKKIGIRDCKEAFIQVASGEKSVKEIGVMASFDITDILIGNLAKAEDEIYELWSDLSGIPAGEMKDMEFGTLPLMIMDTFSEARNTVFFRVLSRFLS
;
A
#
# COMPACT_ATOMS: atom_id res chain seq x y z
N MET A 1 -16.67 46.59 41.37
CA MET A 1 -15.54 47.24 40.67
C MET A 1 -14.35 47.11 41.61
N GLU A 2 -13.28 46.40 41.29
CA GLU A 2 -12.88 45.74 40.06
C GLU A 2 -11.83 44.69 40.47
N ASN A 3 -12.10 43.44 40.07
CA ASN A 3 -11.22 42.39 39.56
C ASN A 3 -9.78 42.32 40.13
N LEU A 4 -9.44 41.30 40.93
CA LEU A 4 -9.08 39.92 40.53
C LEU A 4 -7.92 39.84 39.51
N ASP A 5 -7.02 38.90 39.78
CA ASP A 5 -6.06 38.28 38.85
C ASP A 5 -4.61 38.82 38.90
N ARG A 6 -3.92 38.49 40.00
CA ARG A 6 -2.49 38.16 39.95
C ARG A 6 -2.36 36.64 39.89
N GLU A 7 -1.47 36.20 39.00
CA GLU A 7 -1.11 34.80 38.69
C GLU A 7 -1.97 34.14 37.61
N GLU A 8 -1.95 34.73 36.41
CA GLU A 8 -2.03 33.92 35.19
C GLU A 8 -0.67 33.20 35.04
N ILE A 9 -0.56 32.05 35.70
CA ILE A 9 0.44 31.05 35.35
C ILE A 9 0.08 30.65 33.92
N LEU A 10 0.77 31.21 32.93
CA LEU A 10 0.86 30.56 31.62
C LEU A 10 1.54 29.22 31.89
N GLU A 11 0.72 28.18 32.09
CA GLU A 11 1.12 26.82 31.78
C GLU A 11 1.62 26.87 30.34
N VAL A 12 2.94 26.86 30.20
CA VAL A 12 3.60 26.42 28.99
C VAL A 12 3.11 24.99 28.82
N ILE A 13 2.04 24.82 28.04
CA ILE A 13 1.64 23.51 27.53
C ILE A 13 2.90 23.02 26.81
N PRO A 14 3.56 21.94 27.28
CA PRO A 14 4.65 21.38 26.53
C PRO A 14 4.06 21.01 25.17
N ASP A 15 4.63 21.58 24.11
CA ASP A 15 4.34 21.20 22.73
C ASP A 15 4.26 19.68 22.71
N SER A 16 3.06 19.14 22.53
CA SER A 16 2.87 17.71 22.56
C SER A 16 3.53 17.17 21.29
N GLU A 17 4.78 16.71 21.42
CA GLU A 17 5.44 15.77 20.51
C GLU A 17 4.74 14.40 20.49
N ALA A 18 3.44 14.34 20.77
CA ALA A 18 2.63 13.15 20.67
C ALA A 18 1.93 13.15 19.29
N ALA A 19 2.45 12.29 18.41
CA ALA A 19 1.90 11.86 17.13
C ALA A 19 2.02 12.85 15.95
N ARG A 20 3.25 13.19 15.55
CA ARG A 20 3.51 13.29 14.10
C ARG A 20 3.82 11.88 13.63
N ASP A 21 3.00 11.33 12.72
CA ASP A 21 3.32 10.07 12.07
C ASP A 21 4.77 10.14 11.55
N PRO A 22 5.59 9.10 11.77
CA PRO A 22 6.96 9.12 11.29
C PRO A 22 6.94 9.34 9.78
N VAL A 23 7.67 10.35 9.30
CA VAL A 23 7.84 10.58 7.87
C VAL A 23 8.68 9.41 7.34
N ILE A 24 8.01 8.46 6.67
CA ILE A 24 8.69 7.32 6.08
C ILE A 24 9.44 7.80 4.83
N GLU A 25 10.77 7.77 4.88
CA GLU A 25 11.63 8.11 3.75
C GLU A 25 11.43 7.11 2.60
N ARG A 26 11.40 7.62 1.37
CA ARG A 26 11.25 6.82 0.14
C ARG A 26 12.49 7.01 -0.73
N PRO A 27 13.53 6.17 -0.58
CA PRO A 27 14.76 6.29 -1.36
C PRO A 27 14.61 5.73 -2.79
N TYR A 28 13.41 5.82 -3.35
CA TYR A 28 13.06 5.26 -4.65
C TYR A 28 11.97 6.09 -5.34
N THR A 29 11.85 5.89 -6.65
CA THR A 29 10.71 6.32 -7.46
C THR A 29 10.04 5.10 -8.07
N LEU A 30 8.73 5.17 -8.32
CA LEU A 30 7.99 4.10 -9.01
C LEU A 30 7.31 4.69 -10.25
N ARG A 31 7.44 4.02 -11.40
CA ARG A 31 6.57 4.30 -12.54
C ARG A 31 5.16 3.77 -12.25
N ARG A 32 4.17 4.38 -12.90
CA ARG A 32 2.78 3.90 -12.85
C ARG A 32 2.64 2.50 -13.43
N LEU A 33 1.68 1.74 -12.88
CA LEU A 33 1.21 0.50 -13.49
C LEU A 33 0.63 0.78 -14.88
N LYS A 34 1.01 -0.06 -15.85
CA LYS A 34 0.49 -0.10 -17.21
C LYS A 34 -0.15 -1.47 -17.48
N ASP A 35 -0.93 -1.60 -18.55
CA ASP A 35 -1.61 -2.85 -18.89
C ASP A 35 -0.65 -4.06 -19.01
N GLY A 36 0.59 -3.83 -19.44
CA GLY A 36 1.62 -4.87 -19.50
C GLY A 36 1.97 -5.49 -18.14
N ASP A 37 1.72 -4.78 -17.04
CA ASP A 37 2.03 -5.23 -15.68
C ASP A 37 0.98 -6.18 -15.13
N LEU A 38 -0.17 -6.32 -15.82
CA LEU A 38 -1.21 -7.27 -15.44
C LEU A 38 -0.68 -8.70 -15.41
N PHE A 39 0.13 -9.09 -16.40
CA PHE A 39 0.66 -10.45 -16.50
C PHE A 39 1.63 -10.82 -15.37
N PRO A 40 2.71 -10.05 -15.08
CA PRO A 40 3.58 -10.35 -13.95
C PRO A 40 2.82 -10.31 -12.62
N LEU A 41 1.89 -9.37 -12.44
CA LEU A 41 1.07 -9.31 -11.23
C LEU A 41 0.17 -10.55 -11.07
N LEU A 42 -0.51 -11.00 -12.13
CA LEU A 42 -1.29 -12.24 -12.09
C LEU A 42 -0.43 -13.48 -11.84
N LYS A 43 0.82 -13.51 -12.33
CA LYS A 43 1.78 -14.59 -12.06
C LYS A 43 2.11 -14.65 -10.56
N ILE A 44 2.35 -13.50 -9.92
CA ILE A 44 2.56 -13.38 -8.48
C ILE A 44 1.32 -13.86 -7.71
N LEU A 45 0.14 -13.32 -8.04
CA LEU A 45 -1.13 -13.70 -7.39
C LEU A 45 -1.43 -15.20 -7.52
N LYS A 46 -1.13 -15.81 -8.68
CA LYS A 46 -1.28 -17.25 -8.90
C LYS A 46 -0.36 -18.07 -7.99
N LYS A 47 0.90 -17.64 -7.79
CA LYS A 47 1.86 -18.33 -6.91
C LYS A 47 1.50 -18.19 -5.44
N ILE A 48 0.98 -17.02 -5.04
CA ILE A 48 0.58 -16.76 -3.65
C ILE A 48 -0.68 -17.55 -3.28
N GLY A 49 -1.66 -17.56 -4.18
CA GLY A 49 -2.96 -18.22 -4.00
C GLY A 49 -4.11 -17.20 -4.01
N ILE A 50 -4.78 -17.07 -5.15
CA ILE A 50 -5.93 -16.15 -5.35
C ILE A 50 -7.09 -16.40 -4.37
N ARG A 51 -7.16 -17.58 -3.75
CA ARG A 51 -8.19 -17.93 -2.75
C ARG A 51 -8.16 -17.01 -1.53
N ASP A 52 -6.98 -16.56 -1.12
CA ASP A 52 -6.83 -15.67 0.03
C ASP A 52 -7.26 -14.23 -0.31
N CYS A 53 -7.18 -13.85 -1.60
CA CYS A 53 -7.66 -12.56 -2.08
C CYS A 53 -9.17 -12.54 -2.36
N LYS A 54 -9.84 -13.69 -2.40
CA LYS A 54 -11.21 -13.79 -2.90
C LYS A 54 -12.20 -12.95 -2.08
N GLU A 55 -12.04 -12.91 -0.75
CA GLU A 55 -12.92 -12.11 0.11
C GLU A 55 -12.72 -10.60 -0.11
N ALA A 56 -11.48 -10.14 -0.23
CA ALA A 56 -11.14 -8.76 -0.59
C ALA A 56 -11.81 -8.32 -1.89
N PHE A 57 -11.79 -9.20 -2.89
CA PHE A 57 -12.41 -8.94 -4.20
C PHE A 57 -13.94 -9.05 -4.19
N ILE A 58 -14.55 -9.90 -3.35
CA ILE A 58 -16.01 -10.00 -3.21
C ILE A 58 -16.59 -8.74 -2.57
N GLN A 59 -15.93 -8.18 -1.55
CA GLN A 59 -16.35 -6.92 -0.91
C GLN A 59 -16.33 -5.74 -1.88
N VAL A 60 -15.46 -5.78 -2.89
CA VAL A 60 -15.42 -4.81 -4.00
C VAL A 60 -16.62 -4.97 -4.94
N ALA A 61 -17.11 -6.21 -5.14
CA ALA A 61 -18.17 -6.53 -6.09
C ALA A 61 -19.59 -6.33 -5.54
N SER A 62 -19.80 -6.38 -4.22
CA SER A 62 -21.13 -6.25 -3.59
C SER A 62 -21.75 -4.84 -3.71
N GLY A 63 -20.99 -3.84 -4.13
CA GLY A 63 -21.51 -2.50 -4.45
C GLY A 63 -21.93 -1.65 -3.26
N GLU A 64 -21.68 -2.09 -2.03
CA GLU A 64 -22.08 -1.38 -0.80
C GLU A 64 -21.21 -0.14 -0.47
N LYS A 65 -20.06 0.02 -1.14
CA LYS A 65 -19.08 1.08 -0.85
C LYS A 65 -18.78 1.92 -2.09
N SER A 66 -18.39 3.18 -1.92
CA SER A 66 -17.99 4.06 -3.02
C SER A 66 -16.74 3.54 -3.73
N VAL A 67 -16.52 3.91 -5.01
CA VAL A 67 -15.32 3.53 -5.79
C VAL A 67 -14.02 3.83 -5.04
N LYS A 68 -13.99 4.93 -4.29
CA LYS A 68 -12.84 5.34 -3.49
C LYS A 68 -12.62 4.42 -2.28
N GLU A 69 -13.68 4.02 -1.59
CA GLU A 69 -13.65 3.10 -0.43
C GLU A 69 -13.27 1.67 -0.84
N ILE A 70 -13.84 1.21 -1.95
CA ILE A 70 -13.54 -0.06 -2.61
C ILE A 70 -12.05 -0.17 -2.95
N GLY A 71 -11.50 0.88 -3.57
CA GLY A 71 -10.09 0.92 -3.92
C GLY A 71 -9.16 0.81 -2.71
N VAL A 72 -9.53 1.39 -1.56
CA VAL A 72 -8.71 1.38 -0.34
C VAL A 72 -8.58 -0.03 0.20
N MET A 73 -9.72 -0.68 0.42
CA MET A 73 -9.75 -2.01 1.02
C MET A 73 -9.06 -3.01 0.12
N ALA A 74 -9.37 -3.00 -1.18
CA ALA A 74 -8.73 -3.88 -2.14
C ALA A 74 -7.21 -3.64 -2.21
N SER A 75 -6.75 -2.39 -2.15
CA SER A 75 -5.32 -2.08 -2.13
C SER A 75 -4.62 -2.56 -0.86
N PHE A 76 -5.26 -2.43 0.30
CA PHE A 76 -4.72 -2.94 1.57
C PHE A 76 -4.71 -4.46 1.61
N ASP A 77 -5.80 -5.11 1.22
CA ASP A 77 -5.90 -6.56 1.24
C ASP A 77 -4.89 -7.20 0.26
N ILE A 78 -4.73 -6.63 -0.94
CA ILE A 78 -3.68 -7.12 -1.86
C ILE A 78 -2.29 -6.87 -1.29
N THR A 79 -2.04 -5.70 -0.68
CA THR A 79 -0.74 -5.39 -0.06
C THR A 79 -0.42 -6.36 1.08
N ASP A 80 -1.38 -6.62 1.97
CA ASP A 80 -1.24 -7.54 3.11
C ASP A 80 -0.98 -8.97 2.63
N ILE A 81 -1.76 -9.44 1.66
CA ILE A 81 -1.58 -10.77 1.09
C ILE A 81 -0.21 -10.91 0.43
N LEU A 82 0.24 -9.90 -0.32
CA LEU A 82 1.57 -9.91 -0.95
C LEU A 82 2.66 -9.96 0.12
N ILE A 83 2.62 -9.07 1.12
CA ILE A 83 3.61 -9.00 2.19
C ILE A 83 3.65 -10.31 3.00
N GLY A 84 2.49 -10.88 3.35
CA GLY A 84 2.38 -12.14 4.08
C GLY A 84 2.83 -13.37 3.29
N ASN A 85 3.02 -13.26 1.97
CA ASN A 85 3.34 -14.38 1.09
C ASN A 85 4.54 -14.13 0.16
N LEU A 86 5.40 -13.15 0.45
CA LEU A 86 6.52 -12.77 -0.41
C LEU A 86 7.39 -13.98 -0.81
N ALA A 87 7.67 -14.87 0.13
CA ALA A 87 8.51 -16.07 -0.09
C ALA A 87 7.97 -17.02 -1.18
N LYS A 88 6.67 -16.98 -1.50
CA LYS A 88 6.07 -17.84 -2.55
C LYS A 88 6.37 -17.36 -3.97
N ALA A 89 6.78 -16.11 -4.13
CA ALA A 89 6.97 -15.46 -5.42
C ALA A 89 8.19 -14.52 -5.43
N GLU A 90 9.23 -14.83 -4.65
CA GLU A 90 10.39 -13.95 -4.43
C GLU A 90 10.96 -13.38 -5.74
N ASP A 91 11.25 -14.25 -6.71
CA ASP A 91 11.83 -13.83 -7.98
C ASP A 91 10.89 -12.91 -8.77
N GLU A 92 9.61 -13.27 -8.92
CA GLU A 92 8.64 -12.43 -9.63
C GLU A 92 8.39 -11.08 -8.96
N ILE A 93 8.46 -11.05 -7.63
CA ILE A 93 8.35 -9.81 -6.86
C ILE A 93 9.55 -8.92 -7.19
N TYR A 94 10.79 -9.43 -7.05
CA TYR A 94 11.95 -8.62 -7.39
C TYR A 94 11.95 -8.19 -8.86
N GLU A 95 11.53 -9.05 -9.80
CA GLU A 95 11.38 -8.70 -11.22
C GLU A 95 10.40 -7.54 -11.44
N LEU A 96 9.19 -7.61 -10.84
CA LEU A 96 8.17 -6.58 -11.04
C LEU A 96 8.59 -5.25 -10.42
N TRP A 97 9.04 -5.25 -9.16
CA TRP A 97 9.41 -4.01 -8.49
C TRP A 97 10.75 -3.43 -8.98
N SER A 98 11.61 -4.25 -9.60
CA SER A 98 12.77 -3.78 -10.37
C SER A 98 12.31 -2.98 -11.58
N ASP A 99 11.38 -3.51 -12.39
CA ASP A 99 10.86 -2.81 -13.56
C ASP A 99 10.03 -1.56 -13.20
N LEU A 100 9.38 -1.55 -12.03
CA LEU A 100 8.67 -0.37 -11.53
C LEU A 100 9.62 0.73 -11.04
N SER A 101 10.76 0.38 -10.45
CA SER A 101 11.68 1.35 -9.85
C SER A 101 12.86 1.76 -10.70
N GLY A 102 13.23 0.93 -11.69
CA GLY A 102 14.50 1.03 -12.40
C GLY A 102 15.70 0.52 -11.61
N ILE A 103 15.52 0.05 -10.37
CA ILE A 103 16.57 -0.54 -9.55
C ILE A 103 16.76 -2.00 -9.98
N PRO A 104 17.97 -2.47 -10.30
CA PRO A 104 18.20 -3.87 -10.67
C PRO A 104 17.76 -4.86 -9.59
N ALA A 105 17.07 -5.94 -9.98
CA ALA A 105 16.53 -6.95 -9.05
C ALA A 105 17.59 -7.55 -8.09
N GLY A 106 18.85 -7.64 -8.51
CA GLY A 106 19.95 -8.08 -7.65
C GLY A 106 20.28 -7.08 -6.54
N GLU A 107 20.25 -5.78 -6.84
CA GLU A 107 20.50 -4.70 -5.88
C GLU A 107 19.34 -4.54 -4.90
N MET A 108 18.14 -4.94 -5.30
CA MET A 108 16.96 -4.87 -4.44
C MET A 108 17.07 -5.73 -3.17
N LYS A 109 17.86 -6.82 -3.22
CA LYS A 109 18.06 -7.73 -2.07
C LYS A 109 18.90 -7.09 -0.96
N ASP A 110 19.69 -6.07 -1.30
CA ASP A 110 20.59 -5.36 -0.39
C ASP A 110 20.00 -4.01 0.08
N MET A 111 18.74 -3.72 -0.29
CA MET A 111 18.03 -2.53 0.15
C MET A 111 17.78 -2.56 1.67
N GLU A 112 17.51 -1.38 2.24
CA GLU A 112 17.14 -1.27 3.65
C GLU A 112 15.90 -2.14 3.95
N PHE A 113 15.93 -2.80 5.11
CA PHE A 113 14.83 -3.65 5.53
C PHE A 113 13.54 -2.83 5.66
N GLY A 114 12.51 -3.22 4.92
CA GLY A 114 11.24 -2.50 4.85
C GLY A 114 11.04 -1.67 3.57
N THR A 115 12.07 -1.47 2.74
CA THR A 115 11.89 -0.71 1.50
C THR A 115 10.95 -1.43 0.51
N LEU A 116 11.13 -2.74 0.29
CA LEU A 116 10.26 -3.50 -0.62
C LEU A 116 8.78 -3.51 -0.17
N PRO A 117 8.43 -3.80 1.11
CA PRO A 117 7.07 -3.62 1.61
C PRO A 117 6.50 -2.21 1.39
N LEU A 118 7.30 -1.16 1.57
CA LEU A 118 6.89 0.21 1.31
C LEU A 118 6.59 0.46 -0.17
N MET A 119 7.43 -0.06 -1.08
CA MET A 119 7.20 0.01 -2.53
C MET A 119 5.91 -0.69 -2.94
N ILE A 120 5.61 -1.86 -2.37
CA ILE A 120 4.36 -2.59 -2.60
C ILE A 120 3.18 -1.72 -2.17
N MET A 121 3.21 -1.19 -0.95
CA MET A 121 2.15 -0.33 -0.42
C MET A 121 1.92 0.91 -1.30
N ASP A 122 2.98 1.61 -1.71
CA ASP A 122 2.88 2.80 -2.56
C ASP A 122 2.29 2.46 -3.94
N THR A 123 2.68 1.32 -4.52
CA THR A 123 2.16 0.85 -5.83
C THR A 123 0.64 0.71 -5.82
N PHE A 124 0.09 0.00 -4.83
CA PHE A 124 -1.36 -0.20 -4.76
C PHE A 124 -2.11 1.01 -4.23
N SER A 125 -1.48 1.85 -3.40
CA SER A 125 -2.02 3.14 -2.99
C SER A 125 -2.21 4.08 -4.18
N GLU A 126 -1.31 4.07 -5.17
CA GLU A 126 -1.49 4.82 -6.41
C GLU A 126 -2.57 4.18 -7.30
N ALA A 127 -2.57 2.84 -7.42
CA ALA A 127 -3.47 2.12 -8.30
C ALA A 127 -4.94 2.07 -7.82
N ARG A 128 -5.22 2.37 -6.55
CA ARG A 128 -6.54 2.18 -5.91
C ARG A 128 -7.73 2.84 -6.62
N ASN A 129 -7.50 3.92 -7.35
CA ASN A 129 -8.57 4.66 -8.04
C ASN A 129 -8.70 4.26 -9.53
N THR A 130 -7.95 3.26 -9.99
CA THR A 130 -7.96 2.82 -11.39
C THR A 130 -9.07 1.78 -11.66
N VAL A 131 -9.38 1.57 -12.94
CA VAL A 131 -10.37 0.57 -13.38
C VAL A 131 -9.95 -0.87 -13.06
N PHE A 132 -8.66 -1.10 -12.81
CA PHE A 132 -8.04 -2.40 -12.58
C PHE A 132 -8.77 -3.23 -11.51
N PHE A 133 -8.91 -2.70 -10.29
CA PHE A 133 -9.54 -3.41 -9.17
C PHE A 133 -11.01 -3.74 -9.44
N ARG A 134 -11.72 -2.86 -10.15
CA ARG A 134 -13.11 -3.06 -10.56
C ARG A 134 -13.25 -4.19 -11.58
N VAL A 135 -12.29 -4.34 -12.48
CA VAL A 135 -12.31 -5.42 -13.48
C VAL A 135 -11.91 -6.74 -12.82
N LEU A 136 -10.86 -6.74 -12.00
CA LEU A 136 -10.40 -7.93 -11.28
C LEU A 136 -11.46 -8.53 -10.37
N SER A 137 -12.23 -7.71 -9.65
CA SER A 137 -13.31 -8.23 -8.80
C SER A 137 -14.37 -9.02 -9.57
N ARG A 138 -14.64 -8.67 -10.84
CA ARG A 138 -15.59 -9.37 -11.72
C ARG A 138 -15.06 -10.68 -12.28
N PHE A 139 -13.73 -10.87 -12.30
CA PHE A 139 -13.11 -12.14 -12.72
C PHE A 139 -13.09 -13.18 -11.59
N LEU A 140 -13.29 -12.75 -10.34
CA LEU A 140 -13.16 -13.58 -9.14
C LEU A 140 -14.48 -13.83 -8.41
N SER A 141 -15.54 -13.10 -8.82
CA SER A 141 -16.95 -13.33 -8.46
C SER A 141 -17.51 -14.58 -9.12
#